data_AF-A0A7R9Q2N3-F1
#
_entry.id   AF-A0A7R9Q2N3-F1
#
_cell.length_a   1.000
_cell.length_b   1.000
_cell.length_c   1.000
_cell.angle_alpha   90.00
_cell.angle_beta   90.00
_cell.angle_gamma   90.00
#
_symmetry.space_group_name_H-M   'P 1'
#
loop_
_entity.id
_entity.type
_entity.pdbx_description
1 polymer ?
#
loop_
_entity_poly.entity_id
_entity_poly.type
_entity_poly.pdbx_seq_one_letter_code
_entity_poly.pdbx_strand_id
1 'polypeptide(L)'
;MGRTLNLFAEDMNVVDVLIRIYSESVRQIRHVDTGTRTRITSHLTETYNGTAVIRAFGADRDFVRESHRRLDAHNRCQYSLLVAKCWLAVRLEFLGYSIVLLSAVFAVAFRHTMTAGVAALTITYAVNLTAIMARVVLGVTETETYMMAVERCLAFTQIPIED
;
A
#
# COMPACT_ATOMS: atom_id res chain seq x y z
N MET A 1 35.47 8.11 -1.12
CA MET A 1 34.76 6.83 -0.94
C MET A 1 33.84 6.80 0.29
N GLY A 2 34.22 7.39 1.43
CA GLY A 2 33.33 7.44 2.62
C GLY A 2 32.10 8.36 2.51
N ARG A 3 32.17 9.48 1.77
CA ARG A 3 31.04 10.42 1.62
C ARG A 3 29.90 9.89 0.73
N THR A 4 30.20 9.06 -0.26
CA THR A 4 29.19 8.41 -1.12
C THR A 4 28.48 7.26 -0.41
N LEU A 5 29.17 6.60 0.53
CA LEU A 5 28.60 5.56 1.39
C LEU A 5 27.65 6.13 2.46
N ASN A 6 27.98 7.29 3.04
CA ASN A 6 27.07 7.98 3.96
C ASN A 6 25.83 8.51 3.25
N LEU A 7 25.94 9.04 2.02
CA LEU A 7 24.78 9.48 1.25
C LEU A 7 23.83 8.30 0.94
N PHE A 8 24.38 7.16 0.53
CA PHE A 8 23.61 5.93 0.32
C PHE A 8 22.98 5.39 1.60
N ALA A 9 23.65 5.49 2.74
CA ALA A 9 23.10 5.10 4.04
C ALA A 9 21.99 6.04 4.49
N GLU A 10 22.10 7.33 4.19
CA GLU A 10 21.09 8.35 4.50
C GLU A 10 19.84 8.17 3.62
N ASP A 11 20.02 7.96 2.31
CA ASP A 11 18.93 7.63 1.36
C ASP A 11 18.20 6.34 1.75
N MET A 12 18.96 5.31 2.16
CA MET A 12 18.40 4.03 2.64
C MET A 12 17.63 4.21 3.96
N ASN A 13 18.11 5.06 4.88
CA ASN A 13 17.43 5.35 6.13
C ASN A 13 16.12 6.13 5.90
N VAL A 14 16.09 7.08 4.96
CA VAL A 14 14.86 7.83 4.62
C VAL A 14 13.80 6.90 4.03
N VAL A 15 14.18 6.03 3.09
CA VAL A 15 13.25 5.06 2.48
C VAL A 15 12.72 4.08 3.54
N ASP A 16 13.58 3.58 4.42
CA ASP A 16 13.18 2.67 5.51
C ASP A 16 12.21 3.34 6.49
N VAL A 17 12.44 4.59 6.88
CA VAL A 17 11.54 5.34 7.75
C VAL A 17 10.17 5.55 7.08
N LEU A 18 10.15 5.91 5.79
CA LEU A 18 8.90 6.05 5.03
C LEU A 18 8.11 4.75 4.96
N ILE A 19 8.80 3.63 4.69
CA ILE A 19 8.19 2.30 4.63
C ILE A 19 7.63 1.90 6.01
N ARG A 20 8.36 2.16 7.10
CA ARG A 20 7.88 1.86 8.47
C ARG A 20 6.61 2.63 8.83
N ILE A 21 6.57 3.93 8.58
CA ILE A 21 5.40 4.77 8.86
C ILE A 21 4.19 4.30 8.04
N TYR A 22 4.41 3.99 6.76
CA TYR A 22 3.38 3.45 5.89
C TYR A 22 2.88 2.08 6.36
N SER A 23 3.78 1.16 6.69
CA SER A 23 3.44 -0.21 7.12
C SER A 23 2.60 -0.19 8.40
N GLU A 24 2.99 0.61 9.40
CA GLU A 24 2.20 0.77 10.62
C GLU A 24 0.81 1.35 10.36
N SER A 25 0.73 2.38 9.51
CA SER A 25 -0.55 3.02 9.14
C SER A 25 -1.46 2.04 8.40
N VAL A 26 -0.93 1.31 7.42
CA VAL A 26 -1.66 0.30 6.65
C VAL A 26 -2.10 -0.86 7.53
N ARG A 27 -1.28 -1.28 8.50
CA ARG A 27 -1.66 -2.34 9.45
C ARG A 27 -2.90 -1.94 10.26
N GLN A 28 -2.96 -0.71 10.75
CA GLN A 28 -4.13 -0.19 11.45
C GLN A 28 -5.36 -0.11 10.54
N ILE A 29 -5.20 0.41 9.32
CA ILE A 29 -6.30 0.48 8.34
C ILE A 29 -6.83 -0.92 8.02
N ARG A 30 -5.95 -1.91 7.80
CA ARG A 30 -6.35 -3.30 7.52
C ARG A 30 -7.05 -3.98 8.69
N HIS A 31 -6.69 -3.63 9.93
CA HIS A 31 -7.44 -4.08 11.10
C HIS A 31 -8.91 -3.62 11.04
N VAL A 32 -9.12 -2.33 10.73
CA VAL A 32 -10.47 -1.76 10.55
C VAL A 32 -11.17 -2.39 9.34
N ASP A 33 -10.45 -2.55 8.22
CA ASP A 33 -10.97 -3.14 6.98
C ASP A 33 -11.55 -4.53 7.23
N THR A 34 -10.78 -5.39 7.89
CA THR A 34 -11.20 -6.75 8.24
C THR A 34 -12.51 -6.72 9.04
N GLY A 35 -12.61 -5.83 10.03
CA GLY A 35 -13.83 -5.67 10.83
C GLY A 35 -15.03 -5.17 10.03
N THR A 36 -14.83 -4.22 9.11
CA THR A 36 -15.92 -3.74 8.22
C THR A 36 -16.40 -4.82 7.27
N ARG A 37 -15.48 -5.58 6.68
CA ARG A 37 -15.79 -6.68 5.77
C ARG A 37 -16.60 -7.77 6.47
N THR A 38 -16.21 -8.17 7.68
CA THR A 38 -16.97 -9.14 8.48
C THR A 38 -18.37 -8.67 8.82
N ARG A 39 -18.55 -7.38 9.15
CA ARG A 39 -19.88 -6.81 9.43
C ARG A 39 -20.80 -6.81 8.21
N ILE A 40 -20.26 -6.61 7.00
CA ILE A 40 -21.02 -6.70 5.75
C ILE A 40 -21.43 -8.15 5.49
N THR A 41 -20.48 -9.08 5.52
CA THR A 41 -20.77 -10.49 5.23
C THR A 41 -21.76 -11.08 6.24
N SER A 42 -21.64 -10.75 7.53
CA SER A 42 -22.60 -11.16 8.55
C SER A 42 -24.01 -10.60 8.30
N HIS A 43 -24.13 -9.33 7.91
CA HIS A 43 -25.42 -8.70 7.59
C HIS A 43 -26.10 -9.40 6.41
N LEU A 44 -25.33 -9.72 5.38
CA LEU A 44 -25.82 -10.39 4.19
C LEU A 44 -26.29 -11.81 4.52
N THR A 45 -25.55 -12.55 5.34
CA THR A 45 -25.96 -13.88 5.81
C THR A 45 -27.25 -13.82 6.63
N GLU A 46 -27.37 -12.85 7.55
CA GLU A 46 -28.58 -12.64 8.35
C GLU A 46 -29.78 -12.29 7.48
N THR A 47 -29.60 -11.37 6.53
CA THR A 47 -30.65 -10.96 5.59
C THR A 47 -31.09 -12.13 4.71
N TYR A 48 -30.13 -12.90 4.18
CA TYR A 48 -30.39 -14.06 3.33
C TYR A 48 -31.23 -15.11 4.07
N ASN A 49 -30.80 -15.50 5.28
CA ASN A 49 -31.53 -16.47 6.09
C ASN A 49 -32.89 -15.95 6.59
N GLY A 50 -33.01 -14.64 6.83
CA GLY A 50 -34.22 -13.98 7.35
C GLY A 50 -35.19 -13.44 6.31
N THR A 51 -34.94 -13.66 5.01
CA THR A 51 -35.66 -13.01 3.90
C THR A 51 -37.20 -13.12 4.01
N ALA A 52 -37.72 -14.29 4.40
CA ALA A 52 -39.16 -14.50 4.54
C ALA A 52 -39.79 -13.62 5.64
N VAL A 53 -39.07 -13.45 6.76
CA VAL A 53 -39.52 -12.63 7.90
C VAL A 53 -39.48 -11.16 7.54
N ILE A 54 -38.39 -10.70 6.92
CA ILE A 54 -38.21 -9.29 6.53
C ILE A 54 -39.34 -8.85 5.59
N ARG A 55 -39.69 -9.69 4.61
CA ARG A 55 -40.79 -9.45 3.68
C ARG A 55 -42.16 -9.47 4.35
N ALA A 56 -42.38 -10.39 5.28
CA ALA A 56 -43.64 -10.48 6.02
C ALA A 56 -43.93 -9.22 6.86
N PHE A 57 -42.89 -8.58 7.40
CA PHE A 57 -43.00 -7.33 8.16
C PHE A 57 -42.82 -6.06 7.31
N GLY A 58 -42.53 -6.17 6.01
CA GLY A 58 -42.31 -5.03 5.11
C GLY A 58 -41.09 -4.17 5.46
N ALA A 59 -40.10 -4.74 6.15
CA ALA A 59 -38.93 -4.04 6.69
C ALA A 59 -37.75 -3.90 5.70
N ASP A 60 -37.96 -4.19 4.41
CA ASP A 60 -36.91 -4.25 3.38
C ASP A 60 -36.09 -2.94 3.30
N ARG A 61 -36.76 -1.77 3.40
CA ARG A 61 -36.10 -0.47 3.25
C ARG A 61 -35.12 -0.18 4.38
N ASP A 62 -35.38 -0.66 5.59
CA ASP A 62 -34.50 -0.44 6.74
C ASP A 62 -33.27 -1.34 6.67
N PHE A 63 -33.43 -2.59 6.24
CA PHE A 63 -32.32 -3.50 5.97
C PHE A 63 -31.40 -3.00 4.84
N VAL A 64 -31.99 -2.42 3.78
CA VAL A 64 -31.22 -1.78 2.69
C VAL A 64 -30.45 -0.57 3.20
N ARG A 65 -31.08 0.30 4.01
CA ARG A 65 -30.42 1.47 4.59
C ARG A 65 -29.24 1.09 5.48
N GLU A 66 -29.40 0.07 6.32
CA GLU A 66 -28.33 -0.44 7.18
C GLU A 66 -27.20 -1.07 6.36
N SER A 67 -27.54 -1.81 5.29
CA SER A 67 -26.54 -2.33 4.34
C SER A 67 -25.71 -1.21 3.70
N HIS A 68 -26.36 -0.16 3.21
CA HIS A 68 -25.66 1.01 2.65
C HIS A 68 -24.73 1.67 3.68
N ARG A 69 -25.18 1.86 4.92
CA ARG A 69 -24.34 2.43 5.99
C ARG A 69 -23.08 1.60 6.25
N ARG A 70 -23.20 0.26 6.25
CA ARG A 70 -22.05 -0.65 6.43
C ARG A 70 -21.11 -0.59 5.23
N LEU A 71 -21.67 -0.52 4.02
CA LEU A 71 -20.90 -0.40 2.78
C LEU A 71 -20.13 0.92 2.73
N ASP A 72 -20.75 2.04 3.14
CA ASP A 72 -20.11 3.35 3.21
C ASP A 72 -18.94 3.37 4.19
N ALA A 73 -19.08 2.70 5.34
CA ALA A 73 -18.00 2.54 6.30
C ALA A 73 -16.82 1.76 5.71
N HIS A 74 -17.08 0.70 4.94
CA HIS A 74 -16.04 -0.06 4.24
C HIS A 74 -15.39 0.76 3.12
N ASN A 75 -16.17 1.46 2.30
CA ASN A 75 -15.67 2.34 1.24
C ASN A 75 -14.76 3.43 1.78
N ARG A 76 -15.11 4.04 2.93
CA ARG A 76 -14.24 5.01 3.61
C ARG A 76 -12.90 4.39 4.02
N CYS A 77 -12.91 3.15 4.50
CA CYS A 77 -11.68 2.43 4.86
C CYS A 77 -10.80 2.16 3.62
N GLN A 78 -11.41 1.68 2.54
CA GLN A 78 -10.74 1.45 1.26
C GLN A 78 -10.17 2.74 0.67
N TYR A 79 -10.90 3.85 0.75
CA TYR A 79 -10.41 5.15 0.31
C TYR A 79 -9.19 5.59 1.12
N SER A 80 -9.20 5.43 2.45
CA SER A 80 -8.03 5.72 3.29
C SER A 80 -6.82 4.87 2.91
N LEU A 81 -7.02 3.59 2.56
CA LEU A 81 -5.95 2.71 2.08
C LEU A 81 -5.37 3.20 0.74
N LEU A 82 -6.23 3.63 -0.20
CA LEU A 82 -5.81 4.22 -1.46
C LEU A 82 -4.98 5.50 -1.24
N VAL A 83 -5.46 6.40 -0.39
CA VAL A 83 -4.74 7.64 -0.05
C VAL A 83 -3.38 7.32 0.58
N ALA A 84 -3.28 6.32 1.45
CA ALA A 84 -2.00 5.89 2.02
C ALA A 84 -1.03 5.37 0.95
N LYS A 85 -1.51 4.57 -0.02
CA LYS A 85 -0.71 4.10 -1.17
C LYS A 85 -0.22 5.28 -2.02
N CYS A 86 -1.10 6.23 -2.34
CA CYS A 86 -0.75 7.44 -3.09
C CYS A 86 0.26 8.32 -2.34
N TRP A 87 0.11 8.47 -1.02
CA TRP A 87 1.04 9.25 -0.20
C TRP A 87 2.46 8.70 -0.28
N LEU A 88 2.62 7.38 -0.13
CA LEU A 88 3.91 6.72 -0.24
C LEU A 88 4.48 6.83 -1.66
N ALA A 89 3.64 6.57 -2.69
CA ALA A 89 4.04 6.66 -4.09
C ALA A 89 4.60 8.05 -4.44
N VAL A 90 3.89 9.13 -4.09
CA VAL A 90 4.34 10.51 -4.34
C VAL A 90 5.68 10.79 -3.66
N ARG A 91 5.88 10.34 -2.42
CA ARG A 91 7.16 10.52 -1.71
C ARG A 91 8.31 9.76 -2.37
N LEU A 92 8.09 8.54 -2.84
CA LEU A 92 9.08 7.76 -3.61
C LEU A 92 9.39 8.41 -4.97
N GLU A 93 8.39 8.95 -5.65
CA GLU A 93 8.57 9.68 -6.91
C GLU A 93 9.41 10.95 -6.71
N PHE A 94 9.19 11.71 -5.63
CA PHE A 94 10.04 12.86 -5.29
C PHE A 94 11.51 12.47 -5.11
N LEU A 95 11.79 11.34 -4.45
CA LEU A 95 13.15 10.82 -4.30
C LEU A 95 13.74 10.40 -5.64
N GLY A 96 12.98 9.76 -6.51
CA GLY A 96 13.49 9.37 -7.83
C GLY A 96 13.71 10.57 -8.77
N TYR A 97 12.85 11.59 -8.72
CA TYR A 97 13.08 12.82 -9.48
C TYR A 97 14.32 13.59 -9.03
N SER A 98 14.72 13.49 -7.76
CA SER A 98 15.99 14.08 -7.30
C SER A 98 17.19 13.38 -7.97
N ILE A 99 17.15 12.06 -8.12
CA ILE A 99 18.17 11.28 -8.83
C ILE A 99 18.22 11.66 -10.32
N VAL A 100 17.06 11.80 -10.96
CA VAL A 100 16.96 12.24 -12.37
C VAL A 100 17.53 13.65 -12.54
N LEU A 101 17.24 14.57 -11.62
CA LEU A 101 17.79 15.93 -11.62
C LEU A 101 19.33 15.89 -11.51
N LEU A 102 19.87 15.12 -10.57
CA LEU A 102 21.32 14.95 -10.42
C LEU A 102 21.96 14.37 -11.69
N SER A 103 21.34 13.35 -12.29
CA SER A 103 21.80 12.76 -13.55
C SER A 103 21.84 13.80 -14.69
N ALA A 104 20.80 14.63 -14.81
CA ALA A 104 20.76 15.70 -15.79
C ALA A 104 21.84 16.77 -15.54
N VAL A 105 22.06 17.17 -14.29
CA VAL A 105 23.13 18.13 -13.92
C VAL A 105 24.51 17.57 -14.26
N PHE A 106 24.78 16.30 -13.96
CA PHE A 106 26.03 15.65 -14.32
C PHE A 106 26.23 15.56 -15.84
N ALA A 107 25.17 15.26 -16.59
CA ALA A 107 25.23 15.23 -18.05
C ALA A 107 25.65 16.60 -18.65
N VAL A 108 25.16 17.70 -18.07
CA VAL A 108 25.53 19.07 -18.49
C VAL A 108 26.96 19.42 -18.05
N ALA A 109 27.33 19.08 -16.82
CA ALA A 109 28.67 19.38 -16.28
C ALA A 109 29.79 18.65 -17.06
N PHE A 110 29.55 17.40 -17.46
CA PHE A 110 30.52 16.56 -18.18
C PHE A 110 30.30 16.53 -19.71
N ARG A 111 29.64 17.55 -20.27
CA ARG A 111 29.31 17.64 -21.70
C ARG A 111 30.50 17.52 -22.67
N HIS A 112 31.72 17.79 -22.20
CA HIS A 112 32.94 17.69 -23.01
C HIS A 112 33.57 16.29 -23.00
N THR A 113 33.20 15.45 -22.04
CA THR A 113 33.77 14.11 -21.82
C THR A 113 32.78 13.00 -22.20
N MET A 114 31.48 13.31 -22.23
CA MET A 114 30.39 12.35 -22.46
C MET A 114 29.71 12.57 -23.82
N THR A 115 29.49 11.50 -24.57
CA THR A 115 28.69 11.53 -25.81
C THR A 115 27.21 11.70 -25.48
N ALA A 116 26.48 12.48 -26.29
CA ALA A 116 25.05 12.74 -26.09
C ALA A 116 24.19 11.46 -25.97
N GLY A 117 24.55 10.39 -26.68
CA GLY A 117 23.86 9.10 -26.60
C GLY A 117 23.97 8.43 -25.22
N VAL A 118 25.13 8.50 -24.57
CA VAL A 118 25.34 7.93 -23.24
C VAL A 118 24.55 8.72 -22.20
N ALA A 119 24.59 10.06 -22.28
CA ALA A 119 23.81 10.92 -21.39
C ALA A 119 22.29 10.65 -21.51
N ALA A 120 21.78 10.53 -22.73
CA ALA A 120 20.36 10.22 -22.97
C ALA A 120 19.97 8.85 -22.41
N LEU A 121 20.82 7.83 -22.58
CA LEU A 121 20.60 6.50 -22.00
C LEU A 121 20.57 6.53 -20.48
N THR A 122 21.54 7.21 -19.84
CA THR A 122 21.59 7.32 -18.37
C THR A 122 20.34 7.97 -17.80
N ILE A 123 19.88 9.08 -18.40
CA ILE A 123 18.65 9.76 -17.96
C ILE A 123 17.43 8.85 -18.16
N THR A 124 17.34 8.17 -19.31
CA THR A 124 16.23 7.24 -19.60
C THR A 124 16.20 6.09 -18.59
N TYR A 125 17.36 5.55 -18.21
CA TYR A 125 17.45 4.52 -17.19
C TYR A 125 17.08 5.04 -15.80
N ALA A 126 17.50 6.25 -15.43
CA ALA A 126 17.15 6.87 -14.14
C ALA A 126 15.63 7.07 -13.98
N VAL A 127 14.96 7.54 -15.04
CA VAL A 127 13.50 7.72 -15.05
C VAL A 127 12.78 6.37 -14.94
N ASN A 128 13.20 5.35 -15.71
CA ASN A 128 12.59 4.03 -15.63
C ASN A 128 12.80 3.36 -14.27
N LEU A 129 14.01 3.47 -13.71
CA LEU A 129 14.34 2.92 -12.40
C LEU A 129 13.45 3.51 -11.30
N THR A 130 13.18 4.82 -11.35
CA THR A 130 12.27 5.51 -10.42
C THR A 130 10.87 4.90 -10.45
N ALA A 131 10.31 4.72 -11.65
CA ALA A 131 8.95 4.17 -11.82
C ALA A 131 8.85 2.70 -11.40
N ILE A 132 9.93 1.93 -11.53
CA ILE A 132 9.99 0.53 -11.08
C ILE A 132 10.14 0.48 -9.56
N MET A 133 11.00 1.31 -8.97
CA MET A 133 11.26 1.35 -7.54
C MET A 133 9.97 1.59 -6.73
N ALA A 134 9.16 2.59 -7.12
CA ALA A 134 7.88 2.85 -6.44
C ALA A 134 6.94 1.64 -6.49
N ARG A 135 6.84 0.97 -7.64
CA ARG A 135 6.01 -0.25 -7.81
C ARG A 135 6.53 -1.42 -6.98
N VAL A 136 7.84 -1.61 -6.93
CA VAL A 136 8.48 -2.67 -6.15
C VAL A 136 8.24 -2.45 -4.66
N VAL A 137 8.47 -1.24 -4.13
CA VAL A 137 8.26 -0.95 -2.70
C VAL A 137 6.80 -1.17 -2.31
N LEU A 138 5.85 -0.69 -3.11
CA LEU A 138 4.43 -0.95 -2.86
C LEU A 138 4.09 -2.45 -2.93
N GLY A 139 4.68 -3.19 -3.88
CA GLY A 139 4.50 -4.64 -3.98
C GLY A 139 5.07 -5.41 -2.79
N VAL A 140 6.27 -5.04 -2.31
CA VAL A 140 6.90 -5.67 -1.14
C VAL A 140 6.06 -5.43 0.11
N THR A 141 5.62 -4.19 0.37
CA THR A 141 4.77 -3.88 1.54
C THR A 141 3.41 -4.59 1.48
N GLU A 142 2.85 -4.77 0.28
CA GLU A 142 1.62 -5.53 0.11
C GLU A 142 1.84 -7.02 0.42
N THR A 143 2.95 -7.58 -0.08
CA THR A 143 3.35 -8.97 0.16
C THR A 143 3.66 -9.24 1.62
N GLU A 144 4.37 -8.33 2.30
CA GLU A 144 4.65 -8.38 3.74
C GLU A 144 3.33 -8.51 4.52
N THR A 145 2.31 -7.78 4.08
CA THR A 145 1.02 -7.89 4.75
C THR A 145 0.28 -9.20 4.47
N TYR A 146 0.41 -9.76 3.27
CA TYR A 146 -0.11 -11.10 3.00
C TYR A 146 0.63 -12.16 3.81
N MET A 147 1.94 -12.02 4.00
CA MET A 147 2.75 -12.92 4.83
C MET A 147 2.29 -12.89 6.29
N MET A 148 2.02 -11.71 6.86
CA MET A 148 1.45 -11.59 8.21
C MET A 148 0.11 -12.35 8.37
N ALA A 149 -0.70 -12.43 7.31
CA ALA A 149 -1.93 -13.22 7.35
C ALA A 149 -1.64 -14.73 7.38
N VAL A 150 -0.65 -15.19 6.61
CA VAL A 150 -0.20 -16.60 6.60
C VAL A 150 0.36 -17.00 7.95
N GLU A 151 1.18 -16.15 8.58
CA GLU A 151 1.70 -16.38 9.94
C GLU A 151 0.58 -16.60 10.96
N ARG A 152 -0.51 -15.83 10.86
CA ARG A 152 -1.69 -16.03 11.72
C ARG A 152 -2.38 -17.36 11.46
N CYS A 153 -2.51 -17.77 10.19
CA CYS A 153 -3.05 -19.09 9.85
C CYS A 153 -2.20 -20.23 10.43
N LEU A 154 -0.88 -20.13 10.32
CA LEU A 154 0.05 -21.10 10.90
C LEU A 154 -0.05 -21.14 12.43
N ALA A 155 -0.20 -19.99 13.07
CA ALA A 155 -0.40 -19.93 14.52
C ALA A 155 -1.64 -20.73 14.96
N PHE A 156 -2.73 -20.73 14.19
CA PHE A 156 -3.92 -21.53 14.49
C PHE A 156 -3.68 -23.05 14.44
N THR A 157 -2.72 -23.52 13.63
CA THR A 157 -2.38 -24.97 13.56
C THR A 157 -1.53 -25.45 14.74
N GLN A 158 -0.91 -24.51 15.47
CA GLN A 158 -0.04 -24.81 16.61
C GLN A 158 -0.78 -24.70 17.94
N ILE A 159 -2.06 -24.32 17.93
CA ILE A 159 -2.87 -24.27 19.14
C ILE A 159 -3.08 -25.71 19.62
N PRO A 160 -2.80 -26.03 20.90
CA PRO A 160 -3.06 -27.34 21.46
C PRO A 160 -4.54 -27.67 21.36
N ILE A 161 -4.83 -28.93 21.02
CA ILE A 161 -6.19 -29.45 20.89
C ILE A 161 -6.79 -29.47 22.30
N GLU A 162 -7.95 -28.84 22.50
CA GLU A 162 -8.72 -28.97 23.75
C GLU A 162 -9.15 -30.43 23.92
N ASP A 163 -8.83 -31.02 25.09
CA ASP A 163 -9.24 -32.38 25.50
C ASP A 163 -10.76 -32.54 25.62
#